data_AF-A0AA85KKQ3-F1
#
_entry.id   AF-A0AA85KKQ3-F1
#
_cell.length_a   1.000
_cell.length_b   1.000
_cell.length_c   1.000
_cell.angle_alpha   90.00
_cell.angle_beta   90.00
_cell.angle_gamma   90.00
#
_symmetry.space_group_name_H-M   'P 1'
#
loop_
_entity.id
_entity.type
_entity.pdbx_description
1 polymer ?
#
loop_
_entity_poly.entity_id
_entity_poly.type
_entity_poly.pdbx_seq_one_letter_code
_entity_poly.pdbx_strand_id
1 'polypeptide(L)'
;MKSDTAMNSTANGTSNNNNSSTNSNGNKNLLLGLSSVVLACSCSGFAGVFFEKLLKSSHKSVAIRNIQLAFYGVTVGIITVYLKDGQAIHKNGFFFGYDSIVWLAILIQSLGGLLIAATIRYADNIRKGFATSLAIVLTFILSIFWFNFQPTILFFFGAVLVIIATVLYSAYPPATDTTNNKFVSSRSDGDNRYFVNSLFNTKSQVNNDFSHKLSI
;
A
#
# COMPACT_ATOMS: atom_id res chain seq x y z
N MET A 1 51.34 -16.96 -64.29
CA MET A 1 51.45 -15.55 -64.72
C MET A 1 50.08 -15.12 -65.21
N LYS A 2 49.28 -14.46 -64.37
CA LYS A 2 47.92 -14.03 -64.74
C LYS A 2 47.48 -12.93 -63.78
N SER A 3 47.37 -11.71 -64.27
CA SER A 3 46.27 -10.77 -63.98
C SER A 3 46.57 -9.42 -64.60
N ASP A 4 45.91 -9.20 -65.73
CA ASP A 4 45.77 -7.99 -66.51
C ASP A 4 44.82 -6.96 -65.86
N THR A 5 45.01 -5.69 -66.23
CA THR A 5 43.98 -4.75 -66.70
C THR A 5 43.00 -4.06 -65.72
N ALA A 6 43.32 -2.77 -65.51
CA ALA A 6 42.55 -1.56 -65.83
C ALA A 6 41.32 -1.06 -65.04
N MET A 7 41.37 0.27 -64.86
CA MET A 7 40.32 1.27 -65.08
C MET A 7 39.22 1.55 -64.04
N ASN A 8 39.33 2.78 -63.53
CA ASN A 8 38.35 3.87 -63.61
C ASN A 8 37.36 4.10 -62.45
N SER A 9 37.37 5.38 -62.09
CA SER A 9 36.57 6.16 -61.18
C SER A 9 35.05 6.06 -61.36
N THR A 10 34.39 6.38 -60.24
CA THR A 10 33.18 7.24 -60.09
C THR A 10 32.03 6.55 -59.38
N ALA A 11 31.40 7.34 -58.50
CA ALA A 11 30.06 7.20 -57.89
C ALA A 11 30.10 6.73 -56.43
N ASN A 12 29.35 7.29 -55.49
CA ASN A 12 28.58 8.52 -55.37
C ASN A 12 28.20 8.59 -53.87
N GLY A 13 27.82 9.77 -53.38
CA GLY A 13 27.68 10.06 -51.96
C GLY A 13 26.93 9.05 -51.09
N THR A 14 27.29 9.01 -49.82
CA THR A 14 26.36 8.63 -48.77
C THR A 14 26.47 9.65 -47.64
N SER A 15 25.41 10.43 -47.55
CA SER A 15 25.14 11.46 -46.55
C SER A 15 25.45 11.01 -45.12
N ASN A 16 26.08 11.92 -44.39
CA ASN A 16 25.85 12.14 -42.97
C ASN A 16 24.37 11.95 -42.60
N ASN A 17 24.08 11.04 -41.67
CA ASN A 17 23.06 11.22 -40.62
C ASN A 17 23.03 10.04 -39.63
N ASN A 18 24.02 9.97 -38.75
CA ASN A 18 23.99 9.09 -37.57
C ASN A 18 23.96 9.89 -36.27
N ASN A 19 23.01 10.83 -36.14
CA ASN A 19 22.87 11.62 -34.92
C ASN A 19 21.40 11.89 -34.54
N SER A 20 20.55 10.85 -34.55
CA SER A 20 19.14 11.01 -34.14
C SER A 20 18.52 9.82 -33.37
N SER A 21 19.23 8.71 -33.16
CA SER A 21 18.60 7.46 -32.67
C SER A 21 18.69 7.23 -31.15
N THR A 22 19.44 8.05 -30.40
CA THR A 22 19.66 7.86 -28.95
C THR A 22 18.59 8.50 -28.05
N ASN A 23 17.88 9.54 -28.51
CA ASN A 23 16.88 10.24 -27.67
C ASN A 23 15.50 9.55 -27.61
N SER A 24 15.13 8.73 -28.60
CA SER A 24 13.80 8.09 -28.59
C SER A 24 13.69 6.91 -27.62
N ASN A 25 14.80 6.22 -27.34
CA ASN A 25 14.81 5.06 -26.44
C ASN A 25 14.81 5.50 -24.96
N GLY A 26 15.51 6.59 -24.63
CA GLY A 26 15.51 7.16 -23.27
C GLY A 26 14.11 7.60 -22.82
N ASN A 27 13.38 8.30 -23.69
CA ASN A 27 12.03 8.80 -23.38
C ASN A 27 10.99 7.68 -23.24
N LYS A 28 11.09 6.61 -24.03
CA LYS A 28 10.19 5.43 -23.93
C LYS A 28 10.40 4.68 -22.62
N ASN A 29 11.65 4.47 -22.21
CA ASN A 29 11.99 3.80 -20.96
C ASN A 29 11.56 4.64 -19.74
N LEU A 30 11.72 5.96 -19.82
CA LEU A 30 11.25 6.89 -18.79
C LEU A 30 9.72 6.85 -18.65
N LEU A 31 8.98 6.89 -19.77
CA LEU A 31 7.52 6.81 -19.75
C LEU A 31 7.03 5.45 -19.24
N LEU A 32 7.73 4.37 -19.59
CA LEU A 32 7.42 3.02 -19.10
C LEU A 32 7.68 2.90 -17.59
N GLY A 33 8.77 3.49 -17.09
CA GLY A 33 9.06 3.56 -15.67
C GLY A 33 8.01 4.39 -14.91
N LEU A 34 7.68 5.57 -15.41
CA LEU A 34 6.70 6.47 -14.78
C LEU A 34 5.30 5.84 -14.74
N SER A 35 4.85 5.26 -15.85
CA SER A 35 3.56 4.56 -15.90
C SER A 35 3.53 3.34 -14.99
N SER A 36 4.62 2.58 -14.91
CA SER A 36 4.74 1.46 -13.97
C SER A 36 4.62 1.90 -12.51
N VAL A 37 5.28 3.01 -12.13
CA VAL A 37 5.18 3.55 -10.76
C VAL A 37 3.76 4.01 -10.43
N VAL A 38 3.09 4.73 -11.34
CA VAL A 38 1.71 5.19 -11.11
C VAL A 38 0.75 4.00 -10.92
N LEU A 39 0.88 2.97 -11.75
CA LEU A 39 0.09 1.74 -11.64
C LEU A 39 0.41 0.99 -10.34
N ALA A 40 1.69 0.87 -9.98
CA ALA A 40 2.12 0.20 -8.76
C ALA A 40 1.62 0.93 -7.51
N CYS A 41 1.70 2.26 -7.46
CA CYS A 41 1.19 3.08 -6.36
C CYS A 41 -0.33 2.95 -6.22
N SER A 42 -1.06 2.99 -7.33
CA SER A 42 -2.52 2.82 -7.35
C SER A 42 -2.92 1.44 -6.84
N CYS A 43 -2.24 0.39 -7.32
CA CYS A 43 -2.47 -0.99 -6.89
C CYS A 43 -2.14 -1.18 -5.40
N SER A 44 -1.03 -0.62 -4.93
CA SER A 44 -0.61 -0.70 -3.52
C SER A 44 -1.64 -0.06 -2.57
N GLY A 45 -2.16 1.12 -2.93
CA GLY A 45 -3.22 1.79 -2.16
C GLY A 45 -4.50 0.97 -2.11
N PHE A 46 -4.95 0.45 -3.25
CA PHE A 46 -6.14 -0.40 -3.33
C PHE A 46 -5.99 -1.71 -2.55
N ALA A 47 -4.86 -2.39 -2.70
CA ALA A 47 -4.56 -3.64 -2.00
C ALA A 47 -4.55 -3.44 -0.48
N GLY A 48 -4.02 -2.32 0.00
CA GLY A 48 -4.04 -1.98 1.44
C GLY A 48 -5.45 -1.84 2.00
N VAL A 49 -6.33 -1.10 1.31
CA VAL A 49 -7.73 -0.90 1.73
C VAL A 49 -8.54 -2.20 1.58
N PHE A 50 -8.31 -2.97 0.51
CA PHE A 50 -8.96 -4.26 0.32
C PHE A 50 -8.56 -5.26 1.40
N PHE A 51 -7.27 -5.31 1.77
CA PHE A 51 -6.79 -6.17 2.84
C PHE A 51 -7.39 -5.79 4.20
N GLU A 52 -7.51 -4.50 4.49
CA GLU A 52 -8.23 -4.03 5.69
C GLU A 52 -9.70 -4.43 5.69
N LYS A 53 -10.42 -4.25 4.56
CA LYS A 53 -11.81 -4.71 4.44
C LYS A 53 -11.93 -6.23 4.62
N LEU A 54 -11.01 -7.00 4.05
CA LEU A 54 -11.00 -8.46 4.14
C LEU A 54 -10.77 -8.95 5.58
N LEU A 55 -9.93 -8.25 6.35
CA LEU A 55 -9.66 -8.57 7.74
C LEU A 55 -10.78 -8.12 8.69
N LYS A 56 -11.44 -6.99 8.40
CA LYS A 56 -12.49 -6.42 9.27
C LYS A 56 -13.89 -6.96 8.99
N SER A 57 -14.15 -7.53 7.82
CA SER A 57 -15.50 -7.99 7.42
C SER A 57 -15.86 -9.41 7.90
N SER A 58 -15.00 -10.13 8.65
CA SER A 58 -15.22 -11.54 8.94
C SER A 58 -14.93 -11.93 10.40
N HIS A 59 -15.82 -12.73 10.99
CA HIS A 59 -15.66 -13.32 12.33
C HIS A 59 -14.64 -14.50 12.35
N LYS A 60 -13.95 -14.77 11.24
CA LYS A 60 -12.93 -15.83 11.09
C LYS A 60 -11.54 -15.33 11.50
N SER A 61 -10.68 -16.22 12.00
CA SER A 61 -9.32 -15.88 12.45
C SER A 61 -8.49 -15.24 11.33
N VAL A 62 -7.92 -14.06 11.62
CA VAL A 62 -7.04 -13.26 10.75
C VAL A 62 -5.87 -14.08 10.18
N ALA A 63 -5.36 -15.04 10.97
CA ALA A 63 -4.30 -15.93 10.54
C ALA A 63 -4.69 -16.73 9.28
N ILE A 64 -5.94 -17.21 9.21
CA ILE A 64 -6.42 -18.03 8.09
C ILE A 64 -6.48 -17.20 6.80
N ARG A 65 -6.86 -15.92 6.89
CA ARG A 65 -6.86 -15.01 5.73
C ARG A 65 -5.45 -14.69 5.27
N ASN A 66 -4.51 -14.47 6.20
CA ASN A 66 -3.11 -14.26 5.85
C ASN A 66 -2.49 -15.50 5.18
N ILE A 67 -2.84 -16.71 5.64
CA ILE A 67 -2.40 -17.97 5.04
C ILE A 67 -2.99 -18.15 3.63
N GLN A 68 -4.28 -17.82 3.43
CA GLN A 68 -4.90 -17.84 2.11
C GLN A 68 -4.21 -16.86 1.15
N LEU A 69 -3.95 -15.62 1.59
CA LEU A 69 -3.20 -14.66 0.79
C LEU A 69 -1.77 -15.12 0.49
N ALA A 70 -1.08 -15.69 1.49
CA ALA A 70 0.26 -16.22 1.31
C ALA A 70 0.28 -17.37 0.29
N PHE A 71 -0.72 -18.24 0.30
CA PHE A 71 -0.84 -19.32 -0.69
C PHE A 71 -0.96 -18.78 -2.13
N TYR A 72 -1.82 -17.78 -2.35
CA TYR A 72 -1.92 -17.12 -3.65
C TYR A 72 -0.61 -16.39 -4.03
N GLY A 73 0.02 -15.71 -3.08
CA GLY A 73 1.29 -15.02 -3.27
C GLY A 73 2.43 -15.96 -3.67
N VAL A 74 2.56 -17.11 -3.00
CA VAL A 74 3.55 -18.14 -3.33
C VAL A 74 3.28 -18.72 -4.72
N THR A 75 2.02 -19.02 -5.05
CA THR A 75 1.65 -19.57 -6.36
C THR A 75 2.03 -18.60 -7.50
N VAL A 76 1.64 -17.33 -7.38
CA VAL A 76 1.98 -16.29 -8.36
C VAL A 76 3.49 -16.02 -8.39
N GLY A 77 4.16 -16.07 -7.24
CA GLY A 77 5.61 -15.90 -7.12
C GLY A 77 6.37 -16.99 -7.88
N ILE A 78 6.02 -18.26 -7.69
CA ILE A 78 6.62 -19.39 -8.40
C ILE A 78 6.41 -19.23 -9.91
N ILE A 79 5.17 -18.94 -10.35
CA ILE A 79 4.87 -18.72 -11.77
C ILE A 79 5.72 -17.58 -12.34
N THR A 80 5.82 -16.45 -11.63
CA THR A 80 6.61 -15.29 -12.07
C THR A 80 8.09 -15.62 -12.21
N VAL A 81 8.64 -16.40 -11.27
CA VAL A 81 10.03 -16.83 -11.29
C VAL A 81 10.31 -17.75 -12.48
N TYR A 82 9.42 -18.69 -12.80
CA TYR A 82 9.57 -19.54 -13.99
C TYR A 82 9.43 -18.75 -15.30
N LEU A 83 8.53 -17.76 -15.35
CA LEU A 83 8.34 -16.93 -16.55
C LEU A 83 9.50 -15.97 -16.82
N LYS A 84 10.14 -15.42 -15.78
CA LYS A 84 11.24 -14.47 -15.93
C LYS A 84 12.61 -15.13 -16.01
N ASP A 85 12.87 -16.09 -15.12
CA ASP A 85 14.21 -16.63 -14.88
C ASP A 85 14.29 -18.16 -15.06
N GLY A 86 13.30 -18.77 -15.72
CA GLY A 86 13.21 -20.23 -15.91
C GLY A 86 14.49 -20.87 -16.46
N GLN A 87 15.13 -20.25 -17.47
CA GLN A 87 16.36 -20.80 -18.04
C GLN A 87 17.55 -20.77 -17.07
N ALA A 88 17.65 -19.74 -16.23
CA ALA A 88 18.72 -19.64 -15.24
C ALA A 88 18.54 -20.67 -14.12
N ILE A 89 17.30 -20.91 -13.71
CA ILE A 89 16.94 -21.91 -12.69
C ILE A 89 17.22 -23.33 -13.17
N HIS A 90 16.92 -23.63 -14.44
CA HIS A 90 17.21 -24.95 -15.02
C HIS A 90 18.70 -25.26 -15.09
N LYS A 91 19.56 -24.25 -15.27
CA LYS A 91 21.02 -24.43 -15.37
C LYS A 91 21.72 -24.47 -14.02
N ASN A 92 21.33 -23.59 -13.10
CA ASN A 92 22.09 -23.37 -11.87
C ASN A 92 21.38 -23.91 -10.61
N GLY A 93 20.09 -24.23 -10.71
CA GLY A 93 19.24 -24.58 -9.58
C GLY A 93 18.57 -23.35 -8.94
N PHE A 94 17.45 -23.56 -8.26
CA PHE A 94 16.62 -22.47 -7.69
C PHE A 94 17.32 -21.68 -6.58
N PHE A 95 18.15 -22.34 -5.76
CA PHE A 95 18.82 -21.75 -4.60
C PHE A 95 20.27 -21.33 -4.89
N PHE A 96 20.64 -21.21 -6.16
CA PHE A 96 22.00 -20.82 -6.53
C PHE A 96 22.30 -19.38 -6.10
N GLY A 97 23.38 -19.18 -5.32
CA GLY A 97 23.81 -17.86 -4.85
C GLY A 97 23.07 -17.33 -3.61
N TYR A 98 22.30 -18.17 -2.90
CA TYR A 98 21.70 -17.78 -1.62
C TYR A 98 22.75 -17.73 -0.51
N ASP A 99 23.12 -16.51 -0.10
CA ASP A 99 24.01 -16.26 1.03
C ASP A 99 23.23 -16.07 2.34
N SER A 100 23.92 -16.10 3.49
CA SER A 100 23.34 -15.86 4.82
C SER A 100 22.59 -14.52 4.91
N ILE A 101 23.07 -13.50 4.19
CA ILE A 101 22.39 -12.20 4.11
C ILE A 101 21.05 -12.31 3.39
N VAL A 102 20.94 -13.16 2.36
CA VAL A 102 19.67 -13.41 1.65
C VAL A 102 18.67 -14.09 2.58
N TRP A 103 19.11 -15.08 3.36
CA TRP A 103 18.26 -15.71 4.38
C TRP A 103 17.80 -14.71 5.44
N LEU A 104 18.69 -13.84 5.92
CA LEU A 104 18.33 -12.77 6.86
C LEU A 104 17.31 -11.80 6.24
N ALA A 105 17.51 -11.41 4.98
CA ALA A 105 16.61 -10.54 4.23
C ALA A 105 15.20 -11.16 4.07
N ILE A 106 15.13 -12.46 3.78
CA ILE A 106 13.85 -13.19 3.69
C ILE A 106 13.14 -13.22 5.05
N LEU A 107 13.88 -13.47 6.14
CA LEU A 107 13.31 -13.49 7.48
C LEU A 107 12.78 -12.11 7.90
N ILE A 108 13.57 -11.04 7.73
CA ILE A 108 13.12 -9.68 8.10
C ILE A 108 11.96 -9.22 7.22
N GLN A 109 11.95 -9.55 5.93
CA GLN A 109 10.87 -9.19 5.01
C GLN A 109 9.57 -9.93 5.34
N SER A 110 9.67 -11.22 5.69
CA SER A 110 8.53 -12.03 6.13
C SER A 110 7.95 -11.53 7.45
N LEU A 111 8.81 -11.23 8.43
CA LEU A 111 8.41 -10.64 9.71
C LEU A 111 7.77 -9.26 9.51
N GLY A 112 8.31 -8.43 8.62
CA GLY A 112 7.73 -7.13 8.27
C GLY A 112 6.32 -7.27 7.70
N GLY A 113 6.10 -8.23 6.79
CA GLY A 113 4.77 -8.53 6.24
C GLY A 113 3.77 -8.98 7.31
N LEU A 114 4.21 -9.87 8.23
CA LEU A 114 3.39 -10.33 9.34
C LEU A 114 3.07 -9.19 10.33
N LEU A 115 4.05 -8.34 10.64
CA LEU A 115 3.88 -7.18 11.51
C LEU A 115 2.86 -6.21 10.90
N ILE A 116 2.96 -5.92 9.61
CA ILE A 116 1.98 -5.09 8.90
C ILE A 116 0.57 -5.69 9.00
N ALA A 117 0.42 -7.01 8.80
CA ALA A 117 -0.87 -7.67 8.93
C ALA A 117 -1.43 -7.61 10.37
N ALA A 118 -0.56 -7.79 11.37
CA ALA A 118 -0.92 -7.64 12.77
C ALA A 118 -1.31 -6.19 13.10
N THR A 119 -0.55 -5.19 12.64
CA THR A 119 -0.88 -3.79 12.84
C THR A 119 -2.24 -3.47 12.24
N ILE A 120 -2.57 -3.94 11.04
CA ILE A 120 -3.89 -3.70 10.43
C ILE A 120 -5.05 -4.34 11.21
N ARG A 121 -4.80 -5.46 11.89
CA ARG A 121 -5.78 -6.09 12.79
C ARG A 121 -6.04 -5.24 14.03
N TYR A 122 -5.00 -4.65 14.61
CA TYR A 122 -5.09 -3.98 15.91
C TYR A 122 -5.16 -2.44 15.83
N ALA A 123 -4.78 -1.87 14.70
CA ALA A 123 -4.72 -0.45 14.41
C ALA A 123 -5.17 -0.21 12.96
N ASP A 124 -6.18 0.63 12.77
CA ASP A 124 -6.72 0.93 11.43
C ASP A 124 -5.62 1.37 10.45
N ASN A 125 -5.83 1.19 9.13
CA ASN A 125 -4.81 1.53 8.13
C ASN A 125 -4.32 3.00 8.20
N ILE A 126 -5.09 3.90 8.81
CA ILE A 126 -4.70 5.28 9.08
C ILE A 126 -3.50 5.35 10.04
N ARG A 127 -3.50 4.56 11.12
CA ARG A 127 -2.36 4.51 12.08
C ARG A 127 -1.12 3.87 11.46
N LYS A 128 -1.30 2.92 10.54
CA LYS A 128 -0.20 2.39 9.71
C LYS A 128 0.42 3.49 8.84
N GLY A 129 -0.40 4.34 8.22
CA GLY A 129 0.07 5.47 7.42
C GLY A 129 0.94 6.45 8.22
N PHE A 130 0.53 6.79 9.45
CA PHE A 130 1.32 7.63 10.33
C PHE A 130 2.64 6.97 10.75
N ALA A 131 2.61 5.68 11.13
CA ALA A 131 3.80 4.95 11.53
C ALA A 131 4.83 4.86 10.38
N THR A 132 4.37 4.56 9.15
CA THR A 132 5.25 4.55 7.97
C THR A 132 5.86 5.92 7.71
N SER A 133 5.09 7.00 7.88
CA SER A 133 5.59 8.35 7.65
C SER A 133 6.66 8.74 8.67
N LEU A 134 6.45 8.44 9.96
CA LEU A 134 7.48 8.60 10.99
C LEU A 134 8.72 7.72 10.72
N ALA A 135 8.53 6.49 10.25
CA ALA A 135 9.63 5.60 9.90
C ALA A 135 10.49 6.15 8.75
N ILE A 136 9.88 6.81 7.75
CA ILE A 136 10.63 7.47 6.66
C ILE A 136 11.52 8.58 7.23
N VAL A 137 10.99 9.44 8.11
CA VAL A 137 11.76 10.54 8.74
C VAL A 137 12.91 9.98 9.58
N LEU A 138 12.65 8.97 10.42
CA LEU A 138 13.67 8.34 11.25
C LEU A 138 14.75 7.66 10.40
N THR A 139 14.37 6.98 9.32
CA THR A 139 15.31 6.35 8.39
C THR A 139 16.22 7.39 7.74
N PHE A 140 15.68 8.55 7.39
CA PHE A 140 16.46 9.64 6.82
C PHE A 140 17.51 10.18 7.82
N ILE A 141 17.10 10.47 9.05
CA ILE A 141 18.00 10.93 10.12
C ILE A 141 19.11 9.89 10.39
N LEU A 142 18.71 8.62 10.50
CA LEU A 142 19.64 7.52 10.75
C LEU A 142 20.62 7.32 9.59
N SER A 143 20.17 7.52 8.35
CA SER A 143 21.02 7.42 7.15
C SER A 143 22.17 8.44 7.17
N ILE A 144 21.90 9.69 7.55
CA ILE A 144 22.94 10.72 7.69
C ILE A 144 23.98 10.32 8.75
N PHE A 145 23.51 9.81 9.90
CA PHE A 145 24.39 9.48 11.02
C PHE A 145 25.22 8.21 10.78
N TRP A 146 24.61 7.16 10.22
CA TRP A 146 25.23 5.84 10.07
C TRP A 146 26.10 5.71 8.82
N PHE A 147 25.64 6.25 7.68
CA PHE A 147 26.35 6.08 6.41
C PHE A 147 27.45 7.12 6.18
N ASN A 148 27.58 8.17 7.01
CA ASN A 148 28.50 9.30 6.80
C ASN A 148 28.47 9.82 5.33
N PHE A 149 27.30 9.68 4.70
CA PHE A 149 27.12 10.02 3.30
C PHE A 149 27.08 11.54 3.16
N GLN A 150 27.69 12.08 2.11
CA GLN A 150 27.64 13.51 1.78
C GLN A 150 26.41 13.77 0.89
N PRO A 151 25.24 14.15 1.45
CA PRO A 151 24.04 14.38 0.67
C PRO A 151 24.24 15.55 -0.30
N THR A 152 23.93 15.33 -1.58
CA THR A 152 23.85 16.40 -2.57
C THR A 152 22.77 17.41 -2.16
N ILE A 153 22.93 18.69 -2.50
CA ILE A 153 21.96 19.75 -2.13
C ILE A 153 20.53 19.43 -2.61
N LEU A 154 20.37 18.83 -3.80
CA LEU A 154 19.07 18.38 -4.32
C LEU A 154 18.43 17.28 -3.45
N PHE A 155 19.24 16.36 -2.93
CA PHE A 155 18.77 15.29 -2.06
C PHE A 155 18.33 15.85 -0.70
N PHE A 156 19.08 16.82 -0.17
CA PHE A 156 18.70 17.52 1.06
C PHE A 156 17.37 18.27 0.90
N PHE A 157 17.19 18.99 -0.21
CA PHE A 157 15.93 19.68 -0.49
C PHE A 157 14.76 18.71 -0.62
N GLY A 158 14.96 17.60 -1.34
CA GLY A 158 13.96 16.53 -1.44
C GLY A 158 13.60 15.94 -0.08
N ALA A 159 14.59 15.73 0.80
CA ALA A 159 14.36 15.20 2.13
C ALA A 159 13.60 16.17 3.04
N VAL A 160 13.96 17.46 3.04
CA VAL A 160 13.23 18.49 3.78
C VAL A 160 11.79 18.58 3.29
N LEU A 161 11.56 18.52 1.97
CA LEU A 161 10.22 18.52 1.38
C LEU A 161 9.39 17.32 1.84
N VAL A 162 9.97 16.11 1.86
CA VAL A 162 9.31 14.89 2.35
C VAL A 162 8.97 15.03 3.84
N ILE A 163 9.89 15.54 4.67
CA ILE A 163 9.65 15.76 6.10
C ILE A 163 8.51 16.77 6.30
N ILE A 164 8.50 17.89 5.57
CA ILE A 164 7.43 18.89 5.65
C ILE A 164 6.08 18.29 5.24
N ALA A 165 6.03 17.55 4.12
CA ALA A 165 4.81 16.90 3.65
C ALA A 165 4.28 15.87 4.65
N THR A 166 5.17 15.06 5.23
CA THR A 166 4.85 14.08 6.28
C THR A 166 4.32 14.75 7.54
N VAL A 167 4.97 15.81 8.03
CA VAL A 167 4.54 16.52 9.23
C VAL A 167 3.20 17.22 9.00
N LEU A 168 3.00 17.84 7.83
CA LEU A 168 1.74 18.49 7.47
C LEU A 168 0.59 17.49 7.38
N TYR A 169 0.82 16.32 6.77
CA TYR A 169 -0.15 15.22 6.73
C TYR A 169 -0.45 14.66 8.13
N SER A 170 0.57 14.60 9.01
CA SER A 170 0.38 14.17 10.41
C SER A 170 -0.35 15.19 11.27
N ALA A 171 -0.23 16.48 10.98
CA ALA A 171 -0.80 17.57 11.76
C ALA A 171 -2.28 17.85 11.45
N TYR A 172 -2.73 17.52 10.23
CA TYR A 172 -4.14 17.61 9.82
C TYR A 172 -4.73 16.23 9.58
N PRO A 173 -5.06 15.46 10.64
CA PRO A 173 -5.88 14.27 10.46
C PRO A 173 -7.24 14.69 9.86
N PRO A 174 -7.76 13.97 8.85
CA PRO A 174 -9.11 14.23 8.36
C PRO A 174 -10.07 14.15 9.54
N ALA A 175 -10.96 15.14 9.67
CA ALA A 175 -11.95 15.17 10.74
C ALA A 175 -12.66 13.81 10.75
N THR A 176 -12.44 13.04 11.80
CA THR A 176 -13.24 11.84 12.06
C THR A 176 -14.67 12.34 12.21
N ASP A 177 -15.49 12.09 11.19
CA ASP A 177 -16.94 12.26 11.26
C ASP A 177 -17.47 11.31 12.34
N THR A 178 -17.34 11.74 13.58
CA THR A 178 -18.09 11.27 14.74
C THR A 178 -19.52 11.81 14.66
N THR A 179 -20.07 11.84 13.44
CA THR A 179 -21.36 12.45 13.12
C THR A 179 -22.42 11.39 12.83
N ASN A 180 -22.02 10.15 12.50
CA ASN A 180 -22.96 9.04 12.31
C ASN A 180 -23.21 8.20 13.59
N ASN A 181 -22.32 8.23 14.58
CA ASN A 181 -22.55 7.55 15.86
C ASN A 181 -23.16 8.47 16.93
N LYS A 182 -23.08 9.80 16.79
CA LYS A 182 -23.85 10.71 17.64
C LYS A 182 -25.30 10.84 17.18
N PHE A 183 -25.60 10.75 15.87
CA PHE A 183 -27.00 10.81 15.42
C PHE A 183 -27.79 9.53 15.77
N VAL A 184 -27.13 8.36 15.82
CA VAL A 184 -27.77 7.12 16.28
C VAL A 184 -27.74 6.98 17.81
N SER A 185 -26.67 7.41 18.50
CA SER A 185 -26.61 7.34 19.97
C SER A 185 -27.45 8.41 20.67
N SER A 186 -27.68 9.59 20.07
CA SER A 186 -28.59 10.60 20.63
C SER A 186 -30.06 10.35 20.31
N ARG A 187 -30.38 9.44 19.36
CA ARG A 187 -31.76 9.06 19.03
C ARG A 187 -32.21 7.76 19.70
N SER A 188 -31.31 6.99 20.31
CA SER A 188 -31.65 5.73 21.00
C SER A 188 -31.78 5.83 22.54
N ASP A 189 -31.32 6.92 23.17
CA ASP A 189 -31.35 7.06 24.65
C ASP A 189 -32.44 7.99 25.18
N GLY A 190 -33.02 8.83 24.31
CA GLY A 190 -34.14 9.70 24.64
C GLY A 190 -35.49 9.01 24.47
N ASP A 191 -35.69 8.33 23.33
CA ASP A 191 -37.01 7.81 22.93
C ASP A 191 -37.49 6.67 23.84
N ASN A 192 -36.60 5.78 24.28
CA ASN A 192 -36.97 4.69 25.18
C ASN A 192 -37.39 5.19 26.57
N ARG A 193 -36.85 6.31 27.08
CA ARG A 193 -37.27 6.82 28.39
C ARG A 193 -38.59 7.57 28.32
N TYR A 194 -38.91 8.24 27.21
CA TYR A 194 -40.23 8.82 27.00
C TYR A 194 -41.29 7.76 26.68
N PHE A 195 -40.95 6.74 25.90
CA PHE A 195 -41.87 5.65 25.57
C PHE A 195 -42.14 4.73 26.78
N VAL A 196 -41.12 4.43 27.60
CA VAL A 196 -41.31 3.64 28.82
C VAL A 196 -42.06 4.46 29.88
N ASN A 197 -41.76 5.75 30.06
CA ASN A 197 -42.53 6.61 30.96
C ASN A 197 -43.96 6.87 30.45
N SER A 198 -44.19 6.96 29.14
CA SER A 198 -45.54 7.05 28.59
C SER A 198 -46.30 5.74 28.73
N LEU A 199 -45.65 4.58 28.55
CA LEU A 199 -46.29 3.27 28.78
C LEU A 199 -46.62 3.05 30.26
N PHE A 200 -45.74 3.46 31.17
CA PHE A 200 -46.01 3.39 32.62
C PHE A 200 -47.11 4.37 33.05
N ASN A 201 -47.13 5.59 32.51
CA ASN A 201 -48.17 6.57 32.82
C ASN A 201 -49.53 6.18 32.21
N THR A 202 -49.55 5.62 30.99
CA THR A 202 -50.77 5.08 30.37
C THR A 202 -51.29 3.86 31.12
N LYS A 203 -50.44 2.93 31.58
CA LYS A 203 -50.90 1.81 32.43
C LYS A 203 -51.41 2.27 33.80
N SER A 204 -50.82 3.32 34.38
CA SER A 204 -51.31 3.89 35.64
C SER A 204 -52.65 4.61 35.48
N GLN A 205 -52.88 5.33 34.37
CA GLN A 205 -54.15 6.00 34.10
C GLN A 205 -55.28 5.02 33.79
N VAL A 206 -55.02 3.96 33.02
CA VAL A 206 -56.01 2.91 32.73
C VAL A 206 -56.42 2.17 34.01
N ASN A 207 -55.51 1.95 34.95
CA ASN A 207 -55.84 1.27 36.20
C ASN A 207 -56.70 2.14 37.15
N ASN A 208 -56.50 3.46 37.15
CA ASN A 208 -57.30 4.39 37.94
C ASN A 208 -58.71 4.61 37.33
N ASP A 209 -58.82 4.59 36.00
CA ASP A 209 -60.11 4.72 35.31
C ASP A 209 -60.96 3.43 35.43
N PHE A 210 -60.31 2.26 35.51
CA PHE A 210 -61.01 0.99 35.77
C PHE A 210 -61.51 0.88 37.22
N SER A 211 -60.77 1.43 38.20
CA SER A 211 -61.19 1.43 39.59
C SER A 211 -62.39 2.36 39.86
N HIS A 212 -62.59 3.40 39.06
CA HIS A 212 -63.72 4.33 39.19
C HIS A 212 -64.99 3.82 38.48
N LYS A 213 -64.88 2.80 37.61
CA LYS A 213 -66.01 2.13 36.96
C LYS A 213 -66.52 0.88 37.68
N LEU A 214 -65.89 0.45 38.77
CA LEU A 214 -66.33 -0.69 39.59
C LEU A 214 -66.95 -0.29 40.94
N SER A 215 -67.18 1.01 41.20
CA SER A 215 -67.77 1.52 42.45
C SER A 215 -69.18 2.12 42.28
N ILE A 216 -69.96 1.63 41.30
CA ILE A 216 -71.42 1.83 41.23
C ILE A 216 -72.07 0.47 41.02
#